data_AF-I0JN60-F1
#
_entry.id   AF-I0JN60-F1
#
_cell.length_a   1.000
_cell.length_b   1.000
_cell.length_c   1.000
_cell.angle_alpha   90.00
_cell.angle_beta   90.00
_cell.angle_gamma   90.00
#
_symmetry.space_group_name_H-M   'P 1'
#
loop_
_entity.id
_entity.type
_entity.pdbx_description
1 polymer ?
#
loop_
_entity_poly.entity_id
_entity_poly.type
_entity_poly.pdbx_seq_one_letter_code
_entity_poly.pdbx_strand_id
1 'polypeptide(L)'
;MKKWLLMLGIAGTLVIAGCNNDSSDESNSDSESQTEDQSSAEEESKNDEQAMKKEIMSVQMNMQDTFQPYQSKIAAYEEAMVAEEPDPEAIKSAGEEAQTAAAEAADAASNYSIKADLPEDVMTTYEEALPSLQSYYEEVASALESNVEEADLSQADEKFSEFTEQIAPVYEDAGLLKPELKKEFS
;
A
#
# COMPACT_ATOMS: atom_id res chain seq x y z
N MET A 1 -17.00 -40.83 14.08
CA MET A 1 -16.54 -41.66 12.93
C MET A 1 -16.52 -40.73 11.72
N LYS A 2 -15.46 -40.52 10.94
CA LYS A 2 -14.09 -41.04 10.87
C LYS A 2 -13.21 -39.84 10.49
N LYS A 3 -12.10 -39.68 11.21
CA LYS A 3 -10.98 -38.82 10.84
C LYS A 3 -10.34 -39.39 9.57
N TRP A 4 -10.00 -38.55 8.60
CA TRP A 4 -9.08 -38.95 7.54
C TRP A 4 -7.76 -38.20 7.71
N LEU A 5 -6.71 -38.99 7.81
CA LEU A 5 -5.33 -38.65 8.10
C LEU A 5 -4.57 -38.46 6.78
N LEU A 6 -3.59 -37.54 6.83
CA LEU A 6 -2.27 -37.58 6.20
C LEU A 6 -2.16 -37.97 4.71
N MET A 7 -1.57 -37.06 3.93
CA MET A 7 -0.41 -37.47 3.13
C MET A 7 0.68 -36.40 3.06
N LEU A 8 1.84 -36.80 3.56
CA LEU A 8 3.14 -36.15 3.55
C LEU A 8 3.78 -36.42 2.18
N GLY A 9 4.36 -35.42 1.53
CA GLY A 9 4.81 -35.57 0.13
C GLY A 9 5.96 -34.65 -0.30
N ILE A 10 7.15 -34.97 0.24
CA ILE A 10 8.45 -35.00 -0.46
C ILE A 10 9.08 -33.67 -0.92
N ALA A 11 10.26 -33.45 -0.34
CA ALA A 11 11.26 -32.45 -0.69
C ALA A 11 11.74 -32.54 -2.16
N GLY A 12 11.94 -31.38 -2.78
CA GLY A 12 12.67 -31.19 -4.03
C GLY A 12 13.82 -30.21 -3.82
N THR A 13 15.02 -30.63 -4.20
CA THR A 13 16.35 -30.08 -3.93
C THR A 13 16.65 -28.73 -4.58
N LEU A 14 17.41 -27.89 -3.85
CA LEU A 14 18.17 -26.78 -4.41
C LEU A 14 19.12 -27.28 -5.51
N VAL A 15 19.13 -26.61 -6.67
CA VAL A 15 20.28 -26.59 -7.57
C VAL A 15 20.85 -25.18 -7.55
N ILE A 16 21.96 -25.03 -6.85
CA ILE A 16 22.85 -23.88 -6.98
C ILE A 16 23.61 -24.11 -8.29
N ALA A 17 23.23 -23.42 -9.36
CA ALA A 17 24.14 -23.22 -10.48
C ALA A 17 25.13 -22.13 -10.07
N GLY A 18 26.38 -22.53 -9.87
CA GLY A 18 27.47 -21.66 -9.42
C GLY A 18 27.87 -20.64 -10.48
N CYS A 19 28.26 -19.46 -10.00
CA CYS A 19 29.20 -18.59 -10.70
C CYS A 19 30.46 -19.39 -11.06
N ASN A 20 30.79 -19.48 -12.34
CA ASN A 20 32.16 -19.67 -12.76
C ASN A 20 32.62 -18.39 -13.46
N ASN A 21 33.29 -17.54 -12.68
CA ASN A 21 34.19 -16.52 -13.20
C ASN A 21 35.50 -17.21 -13.54
N ASP A 22 35.82 -17.36 -14.82
CA ASP A 22 37.20 -17.53 -15.25
C ASP A 22 37.45 -16.69 -16.51
N SER A 23 38.44 -15.84 -16.36
CA SER A 23 38.95 -14.93 -17.39
C SER A 23 39.95 -15.67 -18.28
N SER A 24 40.01 -15.19 -19.53
CA SER A 24 41.20 -15.08 -20.40
C SER A 24 41.12 -15.89 -21.71
N ASP A 25 41.19 -15.08 -22.78
CA ASP A 25 42.16 -15.16 -23.87
C ASP A 25 41.68 -15.56 -25.28
N GLU A 26 42.31 -14.86 -26.21
CA GLU A 26 41.94 -14.50 -27.57
C GLU A 26 41.81 -15.64 -28.59
N SER A 27 40.97 -15.47 -29.61
CA SER A 27 41.41 -15.42 -31.04
C SER A 27 40.26 -15.27 -32.05
N ASN A 28 40.54 -14.42 -33.05
CA ASN A 28 39.74 -14.09 -34.24
C ASN A 28 39.06 -15.27 -34.97
N SER A 29 37.80 -15.05 -35.37
CA SER A 29 37.30 -15.45 -36.69
C SER A 29 36.15 -14.55 -37.12
N ASP A 30 36.36 -13.84 -38.21
CA ASP A 30 35.31 -13.28 -39.06
C ASP A 30 34.25 -14.36 -39.36
N SER A 31 32.99 -14.04 -39.09
CA SER A 31 31.87 -14.61 -39.83
C SER A 31 30.70 -13.63 -39.70
N GLU A 32 30.45 -12.91 -40.79
CA GLU A 32 29.19 -12.21 -41.00
C GLU A 32 28.04 -13.22 -40.87
N SER A 33 27.18 -13.01 -39.88
CA SER A 33 25.81 -13.47 -39.93
C SER A 33 24.94 -12.30 -39.54
N GLN A 34 24.18 -11.82 -40.53
CA GLN A 34 22.98 -11.03 -40.29
C GLN A 34 22.13 -11.76 -39.25
N THR A 35 21.83 -11.06 -38.17
CA THR A 35 20.57 -11.24 -37.44
C THR A 35 20.07 -9.84 -37.16
N GLU A 36 19.07 -9.49 -37.95
CA GLU A 36 18.23 -8.32 -37.80
C GLU A 36 17.64 -8.26 -36.39
N ASP A 37 17.56 -7.04 -35.86
CA ASP A 37 16.41 -6.51 -35.12
C ASP A 37 15.57 -7.50 -34.30
N GLN A 38 15.95 -7.72 -33.04
CA GLN A 38 14.97 -8.11 -32.01
C GLN A 38 15.47 -7.83 -30.58
N SER A 39 15.91 -6.60 -30.27
CA SER A 39 16.30 -6.25 -28.89
C SER A 39 15.90 -4.85 -28.41
N SER A 40 15.18 -4.06 -29.21
CA SER A 40 14.82 -2.69 -28.82
C SER A 40 13.45 -2.57 -28.15
N ALA A 41 12.52 -3.50 -28.40
CA ALA A 41 11.17 -3.43 -27.84
C ALA A 41 11.08 -3.91 -26.37
N GLU A 42 11.97 -4.82 -25.94
CA GLU A 42 11.97 -5.33 -24.56
C GLU A 42 12.73 -4.43 -23.58
N GLU A 43 13.64 -3.57 -24.05
CA GLU A 43 14.35 -2.62 -23.19
C GLU A 43 13.55 -1.34 -22.97
N GLU A 44 12.79 -0.86 -23.97
CA GLU A 44 11.86 0.26 -23.78
C GLU A 44 10.68 -0.13 -22.86
N SER A 45 10.04 -1.29 -23.06
CA SER A 45 8.89 -1.68 -22.23
C SER A 45 9.25 -1.99 -20.78
N LYS A 46 10.44 -2.55 -20.51
CA LYS A 46 10.92 -2.78 -19.13
C LYS A 46 11.22 -1.47 -18.40
N ASN A 47 11.66 -0.45 -19.13
CA ASN A 47 11.93 0.87 -18.56
C ASN A 47 10.62 1.56 -18.16
N ASP A 48 9.58 1.43 -19.00
CA ASP A 48 8.24 1.98 -18.72
C ASP A 48 7.56 1.28 -17.52
N GLU A 49 7.67 -0.05 -17.39
CA GLU A 49 7.15 -0.78 -16.22
C GLU A 49 7.86 -0.37 -14.91
N GLN A 50 9.18 -0.18 -14.95
CA GLN A 50 9.94 0.28 -13.79
C GLN A 50 9.62 1.73 -13.42
N ALA A 51 9.42 2.59 -14.42
CA ALA A 51 8.98 3.96 -14.21
C ALA A 51 7.60 3.99 -13.54
N MET A 52 6.64 3.21 -14.05
CA MET A 52 5.30 3.10 -13.47
C MET A 52 5.32 2.64 -12.01
N LYS A 53 6.06 1.56 -11.70
CA LYS A 53 6.23 1.07 -10.32
C LYS A 53 6.77 2.16 -9.39
N LYS A 54 7.76 2.92 -9.85
CA LYS A 54 8.38 4.00 -9.08
C LYS A 54 7.39 5.13 -8.82
N GLU A 55 6.59 5.52 -9.82
CA GLU A 55 5.57 6.56 -9.67
C GLU A 55 4.46 6.10 -8.70
N ILE A 56 3.98 4.85 -8.80
CA ILE A 56 3.01 4.28 -7.84
C ILE A 56 3.57 4.29 -6.40
N MET A 57 4.81 3.84 -6.20
CA MET A 57 5.47 3.92 -4.89
C MET A 57 5.65 5.36 -4.41
N SER A 58 5.86 6.31 -5.33
CA SER A 58 5.95 7.73 -4.98
C SER A 58 4.59 8.27 -4.54
N VAL A 59 3.49 7.86 -5.17
CA VAL A 59 2.14 8.16 -4.70
C VAL A 59 1.92 7.61 -3.29
N GLN A 60 2.27 6.34 -3.05
CA GLN A 60 2.15 5.71 -1.73
C GLN A 60 2.92 6.48 -0.65
N MET A 61 4.18 6.82 -0.91
CA MET A 61 5.00 7.61 0.01
C MET A 61 4.43 9.01 0.26
N ASN A 62 3.95 9.70 -0.78
CA ASN A 62 3.33 11.01 -0.63
C ASN A 62 2.03 10.95 0.18
N MET A 63 1.22 9.90 -0.01
CA MET A 63 0.03 9.67 0.80
C MET A 63 0.41 9.39 2.25
N GLN A 64 1.41 8.52 2.49
CA GLN A 64 1.92 8.25 3.81
C GLN A 64 2.40 9.54 4.49
N ASP A 65 3.26 10.33 3.85
CA ASP A 65 3.76 11.58 4.41
C ASP A 65 2.65 12.58 4.73
N THR A 66 1.58 12.59 3.92
CA THR A 66 0.43 13.48 4.11
C THR A 66 -0.46 13.02 5.26
N PHE A 67 -0.76 11.73 5.34
CA PHE A 67 -1.80 11.20 6.22
C PHE A 67 -1.27 10.61 7.53
N GLN A 68 0.02 10.27 7.60
CA GLN A 68 0.63 9.68 8.79
C GLN A 68 0.48 10.53 10.06
N PRO A 69 0.67 11.86 10.03
CA PRO A 69 0.51 12.69 11.22
C PRO A 69 -0.91 12.63 11.82
N TYR A 70 -1.92 12.39 10.99
CA TYR A 70 -3.31 12.27 11.42
C TYR A 70 -3.64 10.84 11.86
N GLN A 71 -3.28 9.86 11.03
CA GLN A 71 -3.58 8.46 11.31
C GLN A 71 -2.90 7.97 12.58
N SER A 72 -1.68 8.42 12.87
CA SER A 72 -0.99 8.07 14.13
C SER A 72 -1.76 8.51 15.39
N LYS A 73 -2.57 9.57 15.32
CA LYS A 73 -3.45 9.99 16.42
C LYS A 73 -4.65 9.08 16.58
N ILE A 74 -5.24 8.66 15.46
CA ILE A 74 -6.33 7.69 15.45
C ILE A 74 -5.84 6.34 15.98
N ALA A 75 -4.65 5.89 15.53
CA ALA A 75 -4.03 4.67 16.02
C ALA A 75 -3.73 4.73 17.52
N ALA A 76 -3.26 5.86 18.05
CA ALA A 76 -3.05 6.03 19.48
C ALA A 76 -4.35 5.90 20.30
N TYR A 77 -5.48 6.38 19.76
CA TYR A 77 -6.79 6.16 20.36
C TYR A 77 -7.20 4.67 20.30
N GLU A 78 -7.09 4.03 19.14
CA GLU A 78 -7.38 2.59 18.98
C GLU A 78 -6.53 1.74 19.93
N GLU A 79 -5.25 2.07 20.11
CA GLU A 79 -4.34 1.41 21.07
C GLU A 79 -4.77 1.62 22.53
N ALA A 80 -5.18 2.83 22.92
CA ALA A 80 -5.66 3.11 24.26
C ALA A 80 -6.93 2.32 24.60
N MET A 81 -7.82 2.13 23.62
CA MET A 81 -9.07 1.37 23.76
C MET A 81 -8.86 -0.12 23.99
N VAL A 82 -7.78 -0.70 23.44
CA VAL A 82 -7.48 -2.14 23.53
C VAL A 82 -6.37 -2.49 24.52
N ALA A 83 -5.91 -1.52 25.31
CA ALA A 83 -4.92 -1.74 26.35
C ALA A 83 -5.40 -2.80 27.37
N GLU A 84 -4.47 -3.56 27.96
CA GLU A 84 -4.79 -4.60 28.95
C GLU A 84 -5.54 -4.02 30.18
N GLU A 85 -5.17 -2.80 30.57
CA GLU A 85 -5.86 -1.99 31.57
C GLU A 85 -6.15 -0.61 30.96
N PRO A 86 -7.31 -0.42 30.31
CA PRO A 86 -7.65 0.85 29.68
C PRO A 86 -7.82 1.96 30.72
N ASP A 87 -7.08 3.04 30.55
CA ASP A 87 -7.17 4.25 31.36
C ASP A 87 -8.18 5.23 30.73
N PRO A 88 -9.32 5.53 31.39
CA PRO A 88 -10.33 6.44 30.84
C PRO A 88 -9.79 7.84 30.54
N GLU A 89 -8.86 8.37 31.34
CA GLU A 89 -8.27 9.69 31.07
C GLU A 89 -7.39 9.66 29.82
N ALA A 90 -6.64 8.57 29.62
CA ALA A 90 -5.83 8.37 28.42
C ALA A 90 -6.69 8.17 27.16
N ILE A 91 -7.75 7.36 27.24
CA ILE A 91 -8.72 7.17 26.15
C ILE A 91 -9.32 8.51 25.75
N LYS A 92 -9.79 9.29 26.72
CA LYS A 92 -10.40 10.58 26.46
C LYS A 92 -9.42 11.55 25.79
N SER A 93 -8.21 11.66 26.32
CA SER A 93 -7.17 12.54 25.75
C SER A 93 -6.80 12.11 24.33
N ALA A 94 -6.59 10.82 24.08
CA ALA A 94 -6.25 10.29 22.77
C ALA A 94 -7.41 10.47 21.78
N GLY A 95 -8.65 10.28 22.23
CA GLY A 95 -9.83 10.44 21.39
C GLY A 95 -10.13 11.88 21.00
N GLU A 96 -9.89 12.86 21.89
CA GLU A 96 -9.98 14.29 21.54
C GLU A 96 -8.93 14.69 20.47
N GLU A 97 -7.70 14.16 20.59
CA GLU A 97 -6.65 14.33 19.57
C GLU A 97 -7.01 13.63 18.25
N ALA A 98 -7.51 12.40 18.31
CA ALA A 98 -7.92 11.61 17.16
C ALA A 98 -9.09 12.25 16.42
N GLN A 99 -10.09 12.77 17.14
CA GLN A 99 -11.24 13.47 16.55
C GLN A 99 -10.79 14.68 15.75
N THR A 100 -9.92 15.52 16.35
CA THR A 100 -9.40 16.71 15.69
C THR A 100 -8.56 16.32 14.46
N ALA A 101 -7.67 15.35 14.62
CA ALA A 101 -6.84 14.85 13.53
C ALA A 101 -7.67 14.26 12.39
N ALA A 102 -8.73 13.52 12.69
CA ALA A 102 -9.63 12.96 11.69
C ALA A 102 -10.38 14.07 10.93
N ALA A 103 -10.90 15.09 11.61
CA ALA A 103 -11.54 16.22 10.94
C ALA A 103 -10.56 16.95 9.99
N GLU A 104 -9.33 17.20 10.42
CA GLU A 104 -8.29 17.80 9.57
C GLU A 104 -7.87 16.89 8.41
N ALA A 105 -7.83 15.58 8.63
CA ALA A 105 -7.51 14.60 7.60
C ALA A 105 -8.61 14.46 6.53
N ALA A 106 -9.88 14.58 6.92
CA ALA A 106 -10.99 14.63 5.97
C ALA A 106 -10.85 15.83 5.02
N ASP A 107 -10.55 17.01 5.57
CA ASP A 107 -10.25 18.21 4.77
C ASP A 107 -9.02 18.01 3.88
N ALA A 108 -7.96 17.38 4.40
CA ALA A 108 -6.76 17.06 3.63
C ALA A 108 -7.06 16.10 2.47
N ALA A 109 -7.87 15.07 2.70
CA ALA A 109 -8.28 14.10 1.68
C ALA A 109 -9.15 14.74 0.59
N SER A 110 -10.12 15.59 0.96
CA SER A 110 -10.95 16.31 0.00
C SER A 110 -10.16 17.24 -0.93
N ASN A 111 -8.99 17.72 -0.48
CA ASN A 111 -8.12 18.61 -1.26
C ASN A 111 -6.87 17.91 -1.78
N TYR A 112 -6.75 16.59 -1.58
CA TYR A 112 -5.58 15.85 -1.98
C TYR A 112 -5.54 15.72 -3.50
N SER A 113 -4.34 15.82 -4.07
CA SER A 113 -4.12 15.69 -5.51
C SER A 113 -2.90 14.82 -5.74
N ILE A 114 -3.06 13.84 -6.62
CA ILE A 114 -2.00 12.90 -6.98
C ILE A 114 -0.94 13.65 -7.79
N LYS A 115 0.28 13.70 -7.24
CA LYS A 115 1.45 14.30 -7.89
C LYS A 115 2.36 13.19 -8.40
N ALA A 116 1.98 12.60 -9.53
CA ALA A 116 2.76 11.57 -10.19
C ALA A 116 2.56 11.64 -11.70
N ASP A 117 3.53 11.11 -12.45
CA ASP A 117 3.44 10.96 -13.90
C ASP A 117 2.91 9.56 -14.23
N LEU A 118 1.61 9.37 -13.98
CA LEU A 118 0.92 8.09 -14.18
C LEU A 118 -0.05 8.16 -15.35
N PRO A 119 -0.37 7.01 -15.98
CA PRO A 119 -1.45 6.92 -16.96
C PRO A 119 -2.78 7.49 -16.41
N GLU A 120 -3.59 8.07 -17.31
CA GLU A 120 -4.84 8.76 -16.94
C GLU A 120 -5.84 7.85 -16.22
N ASP A 121 -5.91 6.58 -16.60
CA ASP A 121 -6.76 5.56 -15.97
C ASP A 121 -6.30 5.23 -14.54
N VAL A 122 -5.00 5.16 -14.30
CA VAL A 122 -4.42 4.98 -12.97
C VAL A 122 -4.68 6.21 -12.10
N MET A 123 -4.46 7.41 -12.63
CA MET A 123 -4.75 8.67 -11.94
C MET A 123 -6.23 8.76 -11.55
N THR A 124 -7.13 8.44 -12.49
CA THR A 124 -8.58 8.41 -12.27
C THR A 124 -8.94 7.43 -11.15
N THR A 125 -8.34 6.25 -11.12
CA THR A 125 -8.59 5.25 -10.06
C THR A 125 -8.25 5.80 -8.67
N TYR A 126 -7.12 6.50 -8.53
CA TYR A 126 -6.79 7.15 -7.27
C TYR A 126 -7.78 8.27 -6.91
N GLU A 127 -8.09 9.14 -7.87
CA GLU A 127 -9.00 10.28 -7.67
C GLU A 127 -10.42 9.82 -7.27
N GLU A 128 -10.92 8.76 -7.89
CA GLU A 128 -12.21 8.16 -7.56
C GLU A 128 -12.22 7.46 -6.19
N ALA A 129 -11.05 7.09 -5.66
CA ALA A 129 -10.91 6.45 -4.35
C ALA A 129 -10.78 7.43 -3.18
N LEU A 130 -10.30 8.65 -3.42
CA LEU A 130 -10.15 9.69 -2.38
C LEU A 130 -11.43 10.00 -1.60
N PRO A 131 -12.64 10.00 -2.19
CA PRO A 131 -13.88 10.15 -1.44
C PRO A 131 -14.07 9.11 -0.34
N SER A 132 -13.68 7.84 -0.56
CA SER A 132 -13.77 6.80 0.47
C SER A 132 -12.76 7.05 1.61
N LEU A 133 -11.55 7.57 1.30
CA LEU A 133 -10.59 7.97 2.32
C LEU A 133 -11.07 9.20 3.12
N GLN A 134 -11.69 10.17 2.45
CA GLN A 134 -12.34 11.30 3.13
C GLN A 134 -13.43 10.81 4.07
N SER A 135 -14.35 9.96 3.58
CA SER A 135 -15.44 9.42 4.39
C SER A 135 -14.94 8.59 5.56
N TYR A 136 -13.82 7.87 5.43
CA TYR A 136 -13.18 7.21 6.58
C TYR A 136 -12.91 8.21 7.71
N TYR A 137 -12.24 9.32 7.40
CA TYR A 137 -11.89 10.32 8.40
C TYR A 137 -13.13 11.06 8.95
N GLU A 138 -14.13 11.33 8.12
CA GLU A 138 -15.40 11.92 8.56
C GLU A 138 -16.14 11.01 9.56
N GLU A 139 -16.20 9.70 9.28
CA GLU A 139 -16.82 8.72 10.17
C GLU A 139 -16.05 8.58 11.49
N VAL A 140 -14.71 8.57 11.47
CA VAL A 140 -13.90 8.60 12.71
C VAL A 140 -14.22 9.84 13.54
N ALA A 141 -14.20 11.03 12.92
CA ALA A 141 -14.49 12.28 13.61
C ALA A 141 -15.91 12.28 14.22
N SER A 142 -16.90 11.81 13.47
CA SER A 142 -18.30 11.77 13.92
C SER A 142 -18.55 10.76 15.04
N ALA A 143 -17.92 9.58 14.97
CA ALA A 143 -18.01 8.56 16.01
C ALA A 143 -17.41 9.06 17.32
N LEU A 144 -16.24 9.69 17.26
CA LEU A 144 -15.55 10.25 18.43
C LEU A 144 -16.29 11.47 19.01
N GLU A 145 -16.90 12.32 18.18
CA GLU A 145 -17.74 13.43 18.65
C GLU A 145 -18.93 12.93 19.48
N SER A 146 -19.48 11.78 19.09
CA SER A 146 -20.67 11.21 19.71
C SER A 146 -20.38 10.61 21.09
N ASN A 147 -19.33 9.79 21.20
CA ASN A 147 -18.87 9.22 22.46
C ASN A 147 -17.44 8.69 22.35
N VAL A 148 -16.46 9.45 22.86
CA VAL A 148 -15.05 9.05 22.82
C VAL A 148 -14.75 7.72 23.53
N GLU A 149 -15.43 7.41 24.64
CA GLU A 149 -15.09 6.22 25.45
C GLU A 149 -15.64 4.92 24.87
N GLU A 150 -16.62 5.00 23.96
CA GLU A 150 -17.30 3.84 23.38
C GLU A 150 -17.50 4.01 21.85
N ALA A 151 -16.65 4.78 21.17
CA ALA A 151 -16.81 5.06 19.75
C ALA A 151 -16.72 3.76 18.94
N ASP A 152 -17.70 3.55 18.06
CA ASP A 152 -17.69 2.46 17.10
C ASP A 152 -17.11 2.95 15.78
N LEU A 153 -15.91 2.48 15.45
CA LEU A 153 -15.20 2.85 14.23
C LEU A 153 -15.46 1.88 13.06
N SER A 154 -16.40 0.92 13.19
CA SER A 154 -16.66 -0.07 12.15
C SER A 154 -17.07 0.53 10.80
N GLN A 155 -17.90 1.58 10.80
CA GLN A 155 -18.29 2.28 9.57
C GLN A 155 -17.09 2.99 8.93
N ALA A 156 -16.20 3.56 9.73
CA ALA A 156 -14.96 4.12 9.23
C ALA A 156 -14.10 3.01 8.59
N ASP A 157 -13.90 1.89 9.28
CA ASP A 157 -13.12 0.76 8.76
C ASP A 157 -13.66 0.20 7.43
N GLU A 158 -14.97 0.18 7.24
CA GLU A 158 -15.60 -0.13 5.95
C GLU A 158 -15.16 0.86 4.87
N LYS A 159 -15.18 2.17 5.15
CA LYS A 159 -14.75 3.21 4.20
C LYS A 159 -13.27 3.15 3.86
N PHE A 160 -12.42 2.86 4.85
CA PHE A 160 -10.99 2.66 4.58
C PHE A 160 -10.75 1.41 3.72
N SER A 161 -11.50 0.34 3.99
CA SER A 161 -11.45 -0.89 3.19
C SER A 161 -11.85 -0.61 1.74
N GLU A 162 -12.97 0.09 1.51
CA GLU A 162 -13.42 0.54 0.18
C GLU A 162 -12.30 1.30 -0.56
N PHE A 163 -11.67 2.27 0.11
CA PHE A 163 -10.54 3.02 -0.45
C PHE A 163 -9.38 2.10 -0.88
N THR A 164 -8.93 1.19 0.00
CA THR A 164 -7.81 0.28 -0.33
C THR A 164 -8.16 -0.75 -1.41
N GLU A 165 -9.42 -1.18 -1.49
CA GLU A 165 -9.89 -2.13 -2.50
C GLU A 165 -9.95 -1.47 -3.88
N GLN A 166 -10.38 -0.20 -3.95
CA GLN A 166 -10.43 0.55 -5.21
C GLN A 166 -9.05 0.75 -5.83
N ILE A 167 -8.03 1.02 -5.02
CA ILE A 167 -6.65 1.25 -5.52
C ILE A 167 -5.83 -0.04 -5.63
N ALA A 168 -6.26 -1.17 -5.05
CA ALA A 168 -5.50 -2.42 -5.07
C ALA A 168 -5.10 -2.88 -6.50
N PRO A 169 -5.99 -2.80 -7.51
CA PRO A 169 -5.64 -3.17 -8.89
C PRO A 169 -4.44 -2.39 -9.43
N VAL A 170 -4.28 -1.11 -9.07
CA VAL A 170 -3.13 -0.29 -9.50
C VAL A 170 -1.80 -0.93 -9.09
N TYR A 171 -1.73 -1.47 -7.88
CA TYR A 171 -0.52 -2.14 -7.38
C TYR A 171 -0.34 -3.51 -8.03
N GLU A 172 -1.40 -4.30 -8.10
CA GLU A 172 -1.35 -5.65 -8.66
C GLU A 172 -0.98 -5.66 -10.15
N ASP A 173 -1.56 -4.75 -10.94
CA ASP A 173 -1.27 -4.58 -12.37
C ASP A 173 0.17 -4.10 -12.60
N ALA A 174 0.70 -3.29 -11.67
CA ALA A 174 2.11 -2.94 -11.64
C ALA A 174 3.00 -4.04 -11.05
N GLY A 175 2.49 -5.23 -10.73
CA GLY A 175 3.28 -6.32 -10.14
C GLY A 175 3.83 -6.01 -8.74
N LEU A 176 3.19 -5.11 -8.01
CA LEU A 176 3.44 -4.79 -6.61
C LEU A 176 2.47 -5.56 -5.71
N LEU A 177 2.80 -5.63 -4.42
CA LEU A 177 1.87 -6.14 -3.42
C LEU A 177 0.80 -5.08 -3.13
N LYS A 178 -0.42 -5.52 -2.80
CA LYS A 178 -1.44 -4.65 -2.23
C LYS A 178 -0.86 -3.90 -1.02
N PRO A 179 -1.03 -2.57 -0.92
CA PRO A 179 -0.49 -1.80 0.19
C PRO A 179 -1.32 -2.02 1.46
N GLU A 180 -0.66 -1.95 2.62
CA GLU A 180 -1.29 -2.04 3.93
C GLU A 180 -1.43 -0.61 4.49
N LEU A 181 -2.10 0.27 3.74
CA LEU A 181 -2.07 1.73 3.97
C LEU A 181 -2.48 2.14 5.39
N LYS A 182 -3.47 1.46 6.01
CA LYS A 182 -3.90 1.79 7.38
C LYS A 182 -2.71 1.68 8.34
N LYS A 183 -1.93 0.62 8.19
CA LYS A 183 -0.74 0.35 8.99
C LYS A 183 0.43 1.25 8.62
N GLU A 184 0.61 1.54 7.33
CA GLU A 184 1.71 2.39 6.86
C GLU A 184 1.54 3.85 7.27
N PHE A 185 0.29 4.31 7.39
CA PHE A 185 -0.04 5.64 7.90
C PHE A 185 0.03 5.71 9.43
N SER A 186 -0.06 4.58 10.16
CA SER A 186 -0.09 4.56 11.63
C SER A 186 1.29 4.72 12.26
#